data_AF-A0A1I2KNR7-F1
#
_entry.id   AF-A0A1I2KNR7-F1
#
_cell.length_a   1.000
_cell.length_b   1.000
_cell.length_c   1.000
_cell.angle_alpha   90.00
_cell.angle_beta   90.00
_cell.angle_gamma   90.00
#
_symmetry.space_group_name_H-M   'P 1'
#
loop_
_entity.id
_entity.type
_entity.pdbx_description
1 polymer ?
#
loop_
_entity_poly.entity_id
_entity_poly.type
_entity_poly.pdbx_seq_one_letter_code
_entity_poly.pdbx_strand_id
1 'polypeptide(L)'
;MAESLQISCDATTVGDDGKMYLHESMFSGLFDLPNNHAEIVARLHPAKRKLFDALVAGERIEVDAKDAQGALVKVPLDNDVTVHVNQRYGGVRRFSYASIIAKHARTYGEVQARGFDSNYEPVIRQMPDRSFRILFNTMPPRGHALGAAFNMDHFGASMVKLTESKMTWDDRDVFHLASATEAEIRTILQFLISYGKS
;
A
#
# COMPACT_ATOMS: atom_id res chain seq x y z
N MET A 1 -5.52 -6.96 -24.51
CA MET A 1 -4.94 -8.01 -23.66
C MET A 1 -4.97 -7.48 -22.24
N ALA A 2 -5.54 -8.21 -21.28
CA ALA A 2 -5.50 -7.80 -19.88
C ALA A 2 -4.05 -7.91 -19.40
N GLU A 3 -3.47 -6.82 -18.92
CA GLU A 3 -2.14 -6.85 -18.31
C GLU A 3 -2.17 -7.82 -17.13
N SER A 4 -1.17 -8.71 -17.06
CA SER A 4 -0.96 -9.55 -15.89
C SER A 4 -0.58 -8.65 -14.71
N LEU A 5 -1.52 -8.42 -13.79
CA LEU A 5 -1.25 -7.76 -12.54
C LEU A 5 -0.45 -8.71 -11.64
N GLN A 6 0.87 -8.50 -11.54
CA GLN A 6 1.66 -9.16 -10.51
C GLN A 6 1.46 -8.41 -9.20
N ILE A 7 0.72 -9.02 -8.28
CA ILE A 7 0.45 -8.46 -6.95
C ILE A 7 1.07 -9.39 -5.93
N SER A 8 2.00 -8.86 -5.13
CA SER A 8 2.63 -9.60 -4.04
C SER A 8 1.85 -9.38 -2.76
N CYS A 9 1.25 -10.44 -2.22
CA CYS A 9 0.84 -10.49 -0.82
C CYS A 9 1.99 -11.05 0.03
N ASP A 10 1.98 -10.80 1.33
CA ASP A 10 3.08 -11.26 2.20
C ASP A 10 3.11 -12.78 2.34
N ALA A 11 1.94 -13.41 2.34
CA ALA A 11 1.83 -14.86 2.29
C ALA A 11 0.59 -15.32 1.52
N THR A 12 0.69 -16.51 0.95
CA THR A 12 -0.43 -17.22 0.30
C THR A 12 -0.46 -18.65 0.77
N THR A 13 -1.65 -19.19 1.03
CA THR A 13 -1.82 -20.60 1.41
C THR A 13 -2.92 -21.24 0.56
N VAL A 14 -2.75 -22.49 0.13
CA VAL A 14 -3.82 -23.25 -0.52
C VAL A 14 -4.52 -24.05 0.57
N GLY A 15 -5.82 -23.82 0.77
CA GLY A 15 -6.61 -24.56 1.74
C GLY A 15 -7.13 -25.88 1.19
N ASP A 16 -7.65 -26.71 2.10
CA ASP A 16 -8.20 -28.03 1.76
C ASP A 16 -9.44 -27.95 0.86
N ASP A 17 -10.07 -26.78 0.77
CA ASP A 17 -11.17 -26.48 -0.17
C ASP A 17 -10.69 -26.15 -1.59
N GLY A 18 -9.38 -26.24 -1.84
CA GLY A 18 -8.78 -26.03 -3.15
C GLY A 18 -8.71 -24.55 -3.56
N LYS A 19 -8.91 -23.62 -2.62
CA LYS A 19 -8.75 -22.18 -2.85
C LYS A 19 -7.43 -21.68 -2.32
N MET A 20 -6.94 -20.60 -2.92
CA MET A 20 -5.79 -19.88 -2.41
C MET A 20 -6.23 -18.68 -1.56
N TYR A 21 -5.79 -18.66 -0.31
CA TYR A 21 -6.00 -17.60 0.66
C TYR A 21 -4.85 -16.61 0.60
N LEU A 22 -5.20 -15.32 0.53
CA LEU A 22 -4.23 -14.23 0.57
C LEU A 22 -4.11 -13.69 1.99
N HIS A 23 -2.87 -13.49 2.44
CA HIS A 23 -2.54 -12.86 3.72
C HIS A 23 -1.73 -11.59 3.48
N GLU A 24 -2.26 -10.47 3.95
CA GLU A 24 -1.59 -9.18 3.93
C GLU A 24 -1.24 -8.77 5.36
N SER A 25 0.01 -8.38 5.60
CA SER A 25 0.46 -7.99 6.93
C SER A 25 0.74 -6.50 6.99
N MET A 26 0.16 -5.84 7.98
CA MET A 26 0.30 -4.41 8.19
C MET A 26 1.27 -4.19 9.34
N PHE A 27 2.54 -3.94 9.01
CA PHE A 27 3.59 -3.63 9.97
C PHE A 27 4.09 -2.20 9.75
N SER A 28 4.45 -1.49 10.82
CA SER A 28 5.19 -0.21 10.74
C SER A 28 6.17 -0.11 11.91
N GLY A 29 7.30 0.55 11.67
CA GLY A 29 8.36 0.75 12.68
C GLY A 29 8.01 1.75 13.78
N LEU A 30 7.04 2.64 13.57
CA LEU A 30 6.63 3.67 14.54
C LEU A 30 5.19 3.50 15.03
N PHE A 31 4.36 2.85 14.23
CA PHE A 31 2.97 2.58 14.56
C PHE A 31 2.80 1.07 14.47
N ASP A 32 3.00 0.39 15.60
CA ASP A 32 2.35 -0.91 15.82
C ASP A 32 0.85 -0.61 15.70
N LEU A 33 0.34 -0.75 14.48
CA LEU A 33 -0.96 -0.22 14.08
C LEU A 33 -1.95 -0.75 15.11
N PRO A 34 -2.52 0.11 15.96
CA PRO A 34 -3.64 -0.32 16.77
C PRO A 34 -4.67 -0.85 15.77
N ASN A 35 -5.51 -1.77 16.22
CA ASN A 35 -6.60 -2.42 15.48
C ASN A 35 -7.65 -1.47 14.82
N ASN A 36 -7.31 -0.21 14.58
CA ASN A 36 -8.05 0.81 13.89
C ASN A 36 -8.08 0.51 12.38
N HIS A 37 -9.26 0.10 11.93
CA HIS A 37 -9.55 -0.17 10.52
C HIS A 37 -9.25 1.03 9.61
N ALA A 38 -9.41 2.27 10.09
CA ALA A 38 -9.12 3.46 9.29
C ALA A 38 -7.62 3.57 8.96
N GLU A 39 -6.73 3.25 9.90
CA GLU A 39 -5.28 3.28 9.67
C GLU A 39 -4.80 2.12 8.79
N ILE A 40 -5.45 0.95 8.89
CA ILE A 40 -5.21 -0.17 7.97
C ILE A 40 -5.51 0.28 6.54
N VAL A 41 -6.69 0.88 6.31
CA VAL A 41 -7.07 1.41 5.01
C VAL A 41 -6.14 2.53 4.55
N ALA A 42 -5.72 3.41 5.47
CA ALA A 42 -4.84 4.53 5.17
C ALA A 42 -3.50 4.10 4.55
N ARG A 43 -3.05 2.87 4.84
CA ARG A 43 -1.75 2.33 4.43
C ARG A 43 -1.82 1.27 3.35
N LEU A 44 -3.01 0.78 3.03
CA LEU A 44 -3.12 -0.27 2.01
C LEU A 44 -2.61 0.26 0.66
N HIS A 45 -1.66 -0.49 0.10
CA HIS A 45 -1.05 -0.18 -1.18
C HIS A 45 -2.12 -0.11 -2.29
N PRO A 46 -2.22 0.98 -3.07
CA PRO A 46 -3.24 1.16 -4.10
C PRO A 46 -3.39 0.00 -5.08
N ALA A 47 -2.28 -0.59 -5.55
CA ALA A 47 -2.33 -1.76 -6.44
C ALA A 47 -2.92 -3.02 -5.77
N LYS A 48 -2.57 -3.30 -4.50
CA LYS A 48 -3.15 -4.42 -3.74
C LYS A 48 -4.64 -4.21 -3.53
N ARG A 49 -5.01 -2.98 -3.14
CA ARG A 49 -6.41 -2.58 -2.96
C ARG A 49 -7.29 -2.91 -4.16
N LYS A 50 -6.84 -2.60 -5.39
CA LYS A 50 -7.61 -2.89 -6.60
C LYS A 50 -7.98 -4.38 -6.71
N LEU A 51 -7.04 -5.28 -6.41
CA LEU A 51 -7.31 -6.72 -6.38
C LEU A 51 -8.24 -7.09 -5.23
N PHE A 52 -8.00 -6.56 -4.03
CA PHE A 52 -8.77 -6.91 -2.85
C PHE A 52 -10.24 -6.48 -2.98
N ASP A 53 -10.48 -5.28 -3.54
CA ASP A 53 -11.81 -4.76 -3.86
C ASP A 53 -12.51 -5.67 -4.90
N ALA A 54 -11.80 -6.16 -5.93
CA ALA A 54 -12.35 -7.08 -6.92
C ALA A 54 -12.74 -8.45 -6.32
N LEU A 55 -11.90 -9.01 -5.45
CA LEU A 55 -12.18 -10.27 -4.75
C LEU A 55 -13.43 -10.15 -3.88
N VAL A 56 -13.53 -9.08 -3.08
CA VAL A 56 -14.71 -8.82 -2.21
C VAL A 56 -15.97 -8.52 -3.02
N ALA A 57 -15.84 -7.98 -4.23
CA ALA A 57 -16.96 -7.82 -5.16
C ALA A 57 -17.42 -9.16 -5.77
N GLY A 58 -16.72 -10.27 -5.51
CA GLY A 58 -17.03 -11.60 -6.00
C GLY A 58 -16.49 -11.89 -7.40
N GLU A 59 -15.52 -11.11 -7.89
CA GLU A 59 -14.84 -11.42 -9.15
C GLU A 59 -14.06 -12.73 -9.00
N ARG A 60 -14.24 -13.64 -9.97
CA ARG A 60 -13.49 -14.90 -10.01
C ARG A 60 -12.09 -14.63 -10.56
N ILE A 61 -11.10 -14.70 -9.69
CA ILE A 61 -9.69 -14.51 -10.03
C ILE A 61 -8.94 -15.82 -9.78
N GLU A 62 -8.13 -16.23 -10.74
CA GLU A 62 -7.35 -17.46 -10.69
C GLU A 62 -5.87 -17.16 -10.87
N VAL A 63 -5.02 -17.89 -10.15
CA VAL A 63 -3.57 -17.74 -10.20
C VAL A 63 -2.91 -19.08 -10.52
N ASP A 64 -1.74 -19.03 -11.14
CA ASP A 64 -0.94 -20.23 -11.39
C ASP A 64 -0.28 -20.70 -10.09
N ALA A 65 -0.51 -21.95 -9.72
CA ALA A 65 0.17 -22.64 -8.63
C ALA A 65 0.74 -23.98 -9.11
N LYS A 66 1.70 -24.55 -8.38
CA LYS A 66 2.16 -25.92 -8.63
C LYS A 66 1.36 -26.89 -7.79
N ASP A 67 0.86 -27.96 -8.40
CA ASP A 67 0.27 -29.08 -7.67
C ASP A 67 1.33 -29.97 -6.99
N ALA A 68 0.89 -31.02 -6.30
CA ALA A 68 1.78 -31.96 -5.61
C ALA A 68 2.74 -32.72 -6.54
N GLN A 69 2.43 -32.76 -7.85
CA GLN A 69 3.23 -33.38 -8.90
C GLN A 69 4.12 -32.36 -9.62
N GLY A 70 4.04 -31.08 -9.25
CA GLY A 70 4.82 -29.98 -9.81
C GLY A 70 4.25 -29.39 -11.11
N ALA A 71 3.07 -29.82 -11.55
CA ALA A 71 2.41 -29.27 -12.73
C ALA A 71 1.77 -27.91 -12.40
N LEU A 72 1.79 -26.99 -13.37
CA LEU A 72 1.13 -25.69 -13.24
C LEU A 72 -0.38 -25.87 -13.40
N VAL A 73 -1.13 -25.46 -12.38
CA VAL A 73 -2.58 -25.50 -12.32
C VAL A 73 -3.12 -24.11 -11.97
N LYS A 74 -4.32 -23.80 -12.46
CA LYS A 74 -5.05 -22.58 -12.08
C LYS A 74 -5.83 -22.84 -10.80
N VAL A 75 -5.56 -22.04 -9.78
CA VAL A 75 -6.23 -22.13 -8.47
C VAL A 75 -7.04 -20.85 -8.27
N PRO A 76 -8.34 -20.93 -7.92
CA PRO A 76 -9.13 -19.76 -7.60
C PRO A 76 -8.65 -19.12 -6.29
N LEU A 77 -8.59 -17.80 -6.27
CA LEU A 77 -8.41 -17.04 -5.04
C LEU A 77 -9.69 -17.08 -4.20
N ASP A 78 -9.55 -17.05 -2.88
CA ASP A 78 -10.68 -16.77 -1.99
C ASP A 78 -11.22 -15.35 -2.22
N ASN A 79 -12.52 -15.16 -2.01
CA ASN A 79 -13.21 -13.89 -2.27
C ASN A 79 -12.96 -12.83 -1.17
N ASP A 80 -11.98 -13.06 -0.30
CA ASP A 80 -11.58 -12.12 0.74
C ASP A 80 -10.08 -12.24 1.01
N VAL A 81 -9.54 -11.25 1.73
CA VAL A 81 -8.13 -11.20 2.13
C VAL A 81 -8.06 -11.15 3.64
N THR A 82 -7.19 -11.98 4.21
CA THR A 82 -6.91 -11.92 5.65
C THR A 82 -5.84 -10.87 5.91
N VAL A 83 -6.20 -9.83 6.65
CA VAL A 83 -5.28 -8.79 7.08
C VAL A 83 -4.75 -9.09 8.49
N HIS A 84 -3.43 -9.23 8.61
CA HIS A 84 -2.70 -9.44 9.84
C HIS A 84 -2.20 -8.12 10.41
N VAL A 85 -2.45 -7.87 11.70
CA VAL A 85 -2.02 -6.66 12.40
C VAL A 85 -1.41 -7.05 13.74
N ASN A 86 -0.27 -6.46 14.09
CA ASN A 86 0.33 -6.67 15.40
C ASN A 86 -0.56 -6.13 16.53
N GLN A 87 -0.59 -6.86 17.64
CA GLN A 87 -1.20 -6.37 18.86
C GLN A 87 -0.15 -5.69 19.74
N ARG A 88 -0.54 -4.58 20.38
CA ARG A 88 0.32 -3.81 21.30
C ARG A 88 0.97 -4.65 22.42
N TYR A 89 0.33 -5.75 22.83
CA TYR A 89 0.82 -6.64 23.89
C TYR A 89 1.49 -7.92 23.35
N GLY A 90 1.84 -7.93 22.05
CA GLY A 90 2.36 -9.10 21.36
C GLY A 90 1.25 -9.96 20.73
N GLY A 91 1.62 -10.70 19.68
CA GLY A 91 0.70 -11.52 18.89
C GLY A 91 0.12 -10.80 17.67
N VAL A 92 -0.64 -11.54 16.88
CA VAL A 92 -1.24 -11.07 15.62
C VAL A 92 -2.75 -11.17 15.70
N ARG A 93 -3.44 -10.06 15.43
CA ARG A 93 -4.87 -10.04 15.17
C ARG A 93 -5.12 -10.17 13.68
N ARG A 94 -6.19 -10.89 13.34
CA ARG A 94 -6.61 -11.11 11.95
C ARG A 94 -7.94 -10.44 11.69
N PHE A 95 -8.07 -9.81 10.54
CA PHE A 95 -9.29 -9.19 10.07
C PHE A 95 -9.60 -9.68 8.66
N SER A 96 -10.89 -9.78 8.35
CA SER A 96 -11.35 -9.87 6.97
C SER A 96 -11.22 -8.48 6.32
N TYR A 97 -10.68 -8.42 5.10
CA TYR A 97 -10.60 -7.16 4.35
C TYR A 97 -11.98 -6.58 4.08
N ALA A 98 -12.96 -7.42 3.71
CA ALA A 98 -14.35 -7.02 3.55
C ALA A 98 -14.89 -6.28 4.81
N SER A 99 -14.56 -6.77 6.00
CA SER A 99 -14.98 -6.15 7.28
C SER A 99 -14.31 -4.80 7.57
N ILE A 100 -13.09 -4.60 7.05
CA ILE A 100 -12.34 -3.35 7.15
C ILE A 100 -12.95 -2.34 6.17
N ILE A 101 -13.07 -2.70 4.89
CA ILE A 101 -13.48 -1.77 3.85
C ILE A 101 -14.95 -1.40 3.96
N ALA A 102 -15.86 -2.29 4.36
CA ALA A 102 -17.28 -1.96 4.52
C ALA A 102 -17.52 -0.76 5.48
N LYS A 103 -16.64 -0.55 6.47
CA LYS A 103 -16.71 0.57 7.40
C LYS A 103 -16.09 1.87 6.88
N HIS A 104 -15.24 1.81 5.85
CA HIS A 104 -14.36 2.91 5.45
C HIS A 104 -14.31 3.18 3.94
N ALA A 105 -14.96 2.36 3.09
CA ALA A 105 -14.85 2.37 1.62
C ALA A 105 -15.15 3.73 0.95
N ARG A 106 -15.89 4.61 1.64
CA ARG A 106 -16.42 5.87 1.08
C ARG A 106 -15.82 7.13 1.68
N THR A 107 -14.82 7.03 2.56
CA THR A 107 -14.51 8.17 3.46
C THR A 107 -13.17 8.86 3.16
N TYR A 108 -12.45 8.49 2.11
CA TYR A 108 -11.16 9.07 1.78
C TYR A 108 -11.05 9.44 0.30
N GLY A 109 -10.29 10.50 0.01
CA GLY A 109 -9.95 10.95 -1.34
C GLY A 109 -8.55 10.52 -1.73
N GLU A 110 -8.34 10.15 -2.99
CA GLU A 110 -7.02 9.77 -3.51
C GLU A 110 -6.70 10.52 -4.79
N VAL A 111 -5.43 10.93 -4.93
CA VAL A 111 -4.87 11.51 -6.15
C VAL A 111 -3.46 11.00 -6.37
N GLN A 112 -3.11 10.74 -7.64
CA GLN A 112 -1.74 10.36 -8.00
C GLN A 112 -0.81 11.59 -7.92
N ALA A 113 0.31 11.45 -7.23
CA ALA A 113 1.42 12.40 -7.23
C ALA A 113 2.32 12.14 -8.45
N ARG A 114 1.85 12.57 -9.62
CA ARG A 114 2.50 12.27 -10.91
C ARG A 114 3.89 12.88 -11.02
N GLY A 115 4.78 12.15 -11.71
CA GLY A 115 6.11 12.59 -12.10
C GLY A 115 7.24 12.06 -11.22
N PHE A 116 6.99 11.16 -10.27
CA PHE A 116 8.05 10.55 -9.46
C PHE A 116 8.55 9.22 -10.06
N ASP A 117 7.64 8.27 -10.29
CA ASP A 117 7.92 6.99 -10.96
C ASP A 117 6.79 6.71 -11.95
N SER A 118 7.05 6.87 -13.25
CA SER A 118 6.00 6.86 -14.27
C SER A 118 5.20 5.57 -14.35
N ASN A 119 5.76 4.46 -13.85
CA ASN A 119 5.08 3.17 -13.82
C ASN A 119 4.44 2.88 -12.45
N TYR A 120 4.85 3.61 -11.40
CA TYR A 120 4.47 3.34 -10.01
C TYR A 120 4.28 4.66 -9.23
N GLU A 121 3.48 5.58 -9.80
CA GLU A 121 3.30 6.92 -9.24
C GLU A 121 2.78 6.85 -7.80
N PRO A 122 3.36 7.62 -6.86
CA PRO A 122 2.85 7.68 -5.49
C PRO A 122 1.40 8.19 -5.45
N VAL A 123 0.71 7.92 -4.36
CA VAL A 123 -0.66 8.40 -4.12
C VAL A 123 -0.69 9.28 -2.88
N ILE A 124 -1.33 10.43 -2.99
CA ILE A 124 -1.72 11.26 -1.85
C ILE A 124 -3.16 10.87 -1.50
N ARG A 125 -3.33 10.33 -0.30
CA ARG A 125 -4.61 9.89 0.26
C ARG A 125 -5.02 10.84 1.38
N GLN A 126 -6.16 11.49 1.25
CA GLN A 126 -6.77 12.30 2.31
C GLN A 126 -7.75 11.42 3.11
N MET A 127 -7.52 11.34 4.41
CA MET A 127 -8.33 10.59 5.36
C MET A 127 -9.54 11.42 5.84
N PRO A 128 -10.56 10.79 6.46
CA PRO A 128 -11.77 11.48 6.91
C PRO A 128 -11.52 12.56 7.98
N ASP A 129 -10.47 12.38 8.77
CA ASP A 129 -9.99 13.32 9.78
C ASP A 129 -9.17 14.49 9.18
N ARG A 130 -9.09 14.56 7.84
CA ARG A 130 -8.31 15.53 7.04
C ARG A 130 -6.79 15.37 7.17
N SER A 131 -6.30 14.30 7.80
CA SER A 131 -4.90 13.91 7.68
C SER A 131 -4.60 13.37 6.28
N PHE A 132 -3.33 13.35 5.91
CA PHE A 132 -2.88 12.86 4.62
C PHE A 132 -1.87 11.72 4.80
N ARG A 133 -1.91 10.76 3.88
CA ARG A 133 -0.84 9.78 3.67
C ARG A 133 -0.28 9.96 2.26
N ILE A 134 1.03 9.92 2.14
CA ILE A 134 1.72 9.81 0.86
C ILE A 134 2.27 8.39 0.79
N LEU A 135 1.73 7.63 -0.16
CA LEU A 135 1.98 6.19 -0.31
C LEU A 135 2.80 5.99 -1.58
N PHE A 136 4.01 5.49 -1.44
CA PHE A 136 4.89 5.21 -2.55
C PHE A 136 4.69 3.77 -3.02
N ASN A 137 4.30 3.58 -4.28
CA ASN A 137 4.02 2.23 -4.76
C ASN A 137 5.28 1.37 -4.91
N THR A 138 6.46 1.99 -5.02
CA THR A 138 7.74 1.28 -4.97
C THR A 138 8.83 2.21 -4.46
N MET A 139 9.60 1.74 -3.46
CA MET A 139 10.76 2.44 -2.92
C MET A 139 11.94 1.49 -2.82
N PRO A 140 13.16 1.83 -3.27
CA PRO A 140 13.47 2.95 -4.17
C PRO A 140 12.62 2.90 -5.45
N PRO A 141 12.35 4.05 -6.10
CA PRO A 141 11.59 4.07 -7.34
C PRO A 141 12.29 3.23 -8.41
N ARG A 142 11.52 2.45 -9.18
CA ARG A 142 12.05 1.62 -10.27
C ARG A 142 12.49 2.46 -11.46
N GLY A 143 11.83 3.60 -11.67
CA GLY A 143 12.19 4.59 -12.68
C GLY A 143 13.46 5.40 -12.35
N HIS A 144 14.10 5.18 -11.21
CA HIS A 144 15.38 5.82 -10.90
C HIS A 144 16.44 5.42 -11.95
N ALA A 145 17.28 6.37 -12.34
CA ALA A 145 18.33 6.11 -13.33
C ALA A 145 19.14 4.86 -12.95
N LEU A 146 19.19 3.89 -13.88
CA LEU A 146 19.97 2.66 -13.75
C LEU A 146 21.42 3.02 -13.40
N GLY A 147 21.90 2.55 -12.25
CA GLY A 147 23.28 2.75 -11.80
C GLY A 147 23.52 3.91 -10.82
N ALA A 148 22.52 4.78 -10.56
CA ALA A 148 22.62 5.77 -9.50
C ALA A 148 22.00 5.23 -8.19
N ALA A 149 22.76 5.29 -7.09
CA ALA A 149 22.27 4.84 -5.79
C ALA A 149 21.19 5.81 -5.27
N PHE A 150 19.96 5.32 -5.10
CA PHE A 150 18.91 6.09 -4.44
C PHE A 150 19.20 6.16 -2.94
N ASN A 151 19.45 7.38 -2.44
CA ASN A 151 19.68 7.59 -1.03
C ASN A 151 18.35 7.74 -0.28
N MET A 152 17.84 6.63 0.25
CA MET A 152 16.59 6.57 1.02
C MET A 152 16.57 7.55 2.20
N ASP A 153 17.66 7.64 2.95
CA ASP A 153 17.75 8.50 4.14
C ASP A 153 17.71 9.98 3.78
N HIS A 154 18.44 10.36 2.72
CA HIS A 154 18.38 11.72 2.20
C HIS A 154 16.98 12.06 1.70
N PHE A 155 16.34 11.17 0.92
CA PHE A 155 14.97 11.36 0.44
C PHE A 155 13.99 11.56 1.60
N GLY A 156 13.99 10.67 2.58
CA GLY A 156 13.12 10.74 3.75
C GLY A 156 13.34 12.03 4.56
N ALA A 157 14.61 12.40 4.80
CA ALA A 157 14.95 13.62 5.50
C ALA A 157 14.55 14.89 4.72
N SER A 158 14.67 14.88 3.39
CA SER A 158 14.19 15.98 2.55
C SER A 158 12.67 16.11 2.62
N MET A 159 11.93 15.00 2.44
CA MET A 159 10.46 14.97 2.52
C MET A 159 9.93 15.55 3.83
N VAL A 160 10.49 15.08 4.97
CA VAL A 160 10.08 15.55 6.32
C VAL A 160 10.30 17.06 6.51
N LYS A 161 11.29 17.65 5.82
CA LYS A 161 11.61 19.09 5.90
C LYS A 161 10.79 19.97 4.94
N LEU A 162 10.02 19.39 4.01
CA LEU A 162 9.28 20.17 3.00
C LEU A 162 8.14 21.00 3.57
N THR A 163 7.60 20.59 4.72
CA THR A 163 6.36 21.15 5.26
C THR A 163 6.52 21.58 6.70
N GLU A 164 5.87 22.69 7.06
CA GLU A 164 5.76 23.13 8.46
C GLU A 164 4.77 22.26 9.26
N SER A 165 3.84 21.59 8.57
CA SER A 165 2.80 20.71 9.16
C SER A 165 3.29 19.43 9.86
N LYS A 166 4.59 19.31 10.14
CA LYS A 166 5.22 18.17 10.84
C LYS A 166 4.96 16.83 10.16
N MET A 167 5.34 16.72 8.89
CA MET A 167 5.35 15.43 8.20
C MET A 167 6.22 14.41 8.96
N THR A 168 5.72 13.19 9.13
CA THR A 168 6.46 12.08 9.73
C THR A 168 6.69 10.98 8.70
N TRP A 169 7.92 10.45 8.66
CA TRP A 169 8.23 9.26 7.89
C TRP A 169 7.88 8.03 8.74
N ASP A 170 6.78 7.37 8.38
CA ASP A 170 6.08 6.40 9.22
C ASP A 170 6.56 4.97 8.94
N ASP A 171 6.72 4.66 7.67
CA ASP A 171 7.28 3.42 7.15
C ASP A 171 8.05 3.71 5.85
N ARG A 172 8.82 2.74 5.35
CA ARG A 172 9.70 2.85 4.17
C ARG A 172 9.04 3.60 3.00
N ASP A 173 7.77 3.35 2.75
CA ASP A 173 6.97 3.85 1.63
C ASP A 173 5.76 4.70 2.06
N VAL A 174 5.66 5.08 3.35
CA VAL A 174 4.53 5.86 3.86
C VAL A 174 5.00 7.10 4.62
N PHE A 175 4.53 8.26 4.19
CA PHE A 175 4.65 9.52 4.93
C PHE A 175 3.27 9.97 5.42
N HIS A 176 3.23 10.51 6.62
CA HIS A 176 2.01 11.00 7.25
C HIS A 176 2.11 12.50 7.50
N LEU A 177 1.05 13.22 7.14
CA LEU A 177 0.81 14.60 7.58
C LEU A 177 -0.50 14.67 8.36
N ALA A 178 -0.44 15.20 9.59
CA ALA A 178 -1.66 15.37 10.41
C ALA A 178 -2.64 16.38 9.77
N SER A 179 -2.11 17.35 9.02
CA SER A 179 -2.84 18.30 8.18
C SER A 179 -1.92 18.79 7.07
N ALA A 180 -2.47 19.38 6.01
CA ALA A 180 -1.69 20.06 5.00
C ALA A 180 -2.50 21.18 4.35
N THR A 181 -1.84 22.29 4.07
CA THR A 181 -2.35 23.36 3.21
C THR A 181 -2.18 22.99 1.74
N GLU A 182 -2.92 23.66 0.86
CA GLU A 182 -2.74 23.47 -0.59
C GLU A 182 -1.30 23.81 -1.04
N ALA A 183 -0.70 24.84 -0.45
CA ALA A 183 0.67 25.25 -0.74
C ALA A 183 1.68 24.14 -0.39
N GLU A 184 1.51 23.48 0.76
CA GLU A 184 2.35 22.35 1.16
C GLU A 184 2.19 21.15 0.22
N ILE A 185 0.96 20.81 -0.18
CA ILE A 185 0.72 19.74 -1.17
C ILE A 185 1.40 20.08 -2.50
N ARG A 186 1.34 21.34 -2.96
CA ARG A 186 2.05 21.79 -4.18
C ARG A 186 3.57 21.67 -4.03
N THR A 187 4.13 22.06 -2.89
CA THR A 187 5.57 21.92 -2.60
C THR A 187 6.01 20.46 -2.64
N ILE A 188 5.23 19.56 -2.05
CA ILE A 188 5.49 18.12 -2.06
C ILE A 188 5.49 17.59 -3.50
N LEU A 189 4.44 17.90 -4.27
CA LEU A 189 4.35 17.48 -5.67
C LEU A 189 5.53 17.99 -6.50
N GLN A 190 5.90 19.26 -6.32
CA GLN A 190 7.04 19.86 -7.03
C GLN A 190 8.36 19.16 -6.67
N PHE A 191 8.57 18.87 -5.38
CA PHE A 191 9.73 18.12 -4.91
C PHE A 191 9.80 16.75 -5.58
N LEU A 192 8.71 15.97 -5.54
CA LEU A 192 8.63 14.64 -6.14
C LEU A 192 8.93 14.64 -7.64
N ILE A 193 8.48 15.66 -8.36
CA ILE A 193 8.75 15.81 -9.80
C ILE A 193 10.25 16.06 -10.06
N SER A 194 10.91 16.84 -9.20
CA SER A 194 12.31 17.26 -9.38
C SER A 194 13.35 16.33 -8.75
N TYR A 195 12.97 15.49 -7.79
CA TYR A 195 13.94 14.73 -6.99
C TYR A 195 14.71 13.72 -7.85
N GLY A 196 16.04 13.77 -7.79
CA GLY A 196 16.92 12.88 -8.54
C GLY A 196 16.98 13.16 -10.05
N LYS A 197 16.34 14.23 -10.53
CA LYS A 197 16.43 14.69 -11.92
C LYS A 197 17.30 15.94 -11.97
N SER A 198 18.61 15.72 -12.02
CA SER A 198 19.64 16.74 -12.25
C SER A 198 20.50 16.33 -13.44
#